data_AF-A0A0L0BMR4-F1
#
_entry.id   AF-A0A0L0BMR4-F1
#
_cell.length_a   1.000
_cell.length_b   1.000
_cell.length_c   1.000
_cell.angle_alpha   90.00
_cell.angle_beta   90.00
_cell.angle_gamma   90.00
#
_symmetry.space_group_name_H-M   'P 1'
#
loop_
_entity.id
_entity.type
_entity.pdbx_description
1 polymer ?
#
loop_
_entity_poly.entity_id
_entity_poly.type
_entity_poly.pdbx_seq_one_letter_code
_entity_poly.pdbx_strand_id
1 'polypeptide(L)'
;MRASVLVPEQSGTPTHCPYCALQCAMTVTGSGGHHTHDGGATITGRDFPTNRGGLCRKGWSAAELLKHPDRLTAPLLRGEDGVLREAAWDDVLRLISERVRTTQAEHGPDSVAVFGGGGLTNEKAYTLGKFARLALRTSRIDYNGRFCMSSAAAAGNRAFGVDRGLPFPLEDLGHASVILLLGSNAADTMPPFVQPLRRARADGGLIVVDPRRSATARLTEQGRGVHLQPTPGTDLTLLLGLAHVVVAEGLAAAP
;
A
#
# COMPACT_ATOMS: atom_id res chain seq x y z
N MET A 1 -28.69 -32.20 -26.20
CA MET A 1 -28.68 -30.73 -26.33
C MET A 1 -28.61 -30.11 -24.95
N ARG A 2 -27.40 -29.74 -24.48
CA ARG A 2 -27.25 -28.92 -23.27
C ARG A 2 -27.06 -27.48 -23.73
N ALA A 3 -28.04 -26.63 -23.45
CA ALA A 3 -27.93 -25.21 -23.71
C ALA A 3 -26.75 -24.67 -22.89
N SER A 4 -25.73 -24.18 -23.60
CA SER A 4 -24.69 -23.34 -23.02
C SER A 4 -25.37 -22.10 -22.46
N VAL A 5 -25.31 -21.92 -21.14
CA VAL A 5 -25.61 -20.63 -20.52
C VAL A 5 -24.50 -19.69 -20.98
N LEU A 6 -24.82 -18.83 -21.95
CA LEU A 6 -23.97 -17.71 -22.33
C LEU A 6 -23.86 -16.81 -21.09
N VAL A 7 -22.72 -16.90 -20.41
CA VAL A 7 -22.32 -15.88 -19.44
C VAL A 7 -22.14 -14.60 -20.25
N PRO A 8 -22.84 -13.50 -19.95
CA PRO A 8 -22.62 -12.24 -20.66
C PRO A 8 -21.14 -11.90 -20.60
N GLU A 9 -20.52 -11.60 -21.74
CA GLU A 9 -19.16 -11.06 -21.78
C GLU A 9 -19.13 -9.84 -20.85
N GLN A 10 -18.53 -10.01 -19.67
CA GLN A 10 -18.23 -8.87 -18.83
C GLN A 10 -17.22 -8.04 -19.60
N SER A 11 -17.63 -6.85 -20.03
CA SER A 11 -16.81 -5.93 -20.84
C SER A 11 -15.60 -5.36 -20.08
N GLY A 12 -15.16 -5.96 -18.97
CA GLY A 12 -14.06 -5.45 -18.15
C GLY A 12 -13.50 -6.50 -17.19
N THR A 13 -12.24 -6.31 -16.79
CA THR A 13 -11.50 -7.20 -15.90
C THR A 13 -11.57 -6.69 -14.46
N PRO A 14 -12.12 -7.48 -13.52
CA PRO A 14 -12.07 -7.17 -12.09
C PRO A 14 -10.63 -7.15 -11.57
N THR A 15 -10.28 -6.12 -10.81
CA THR A 15 -8.94 -5.97 -10.21
C THR A 15 -9.00 -5.10 -8.94
N HIS A 16 -7.85 -4.73 -8.40
CA HIS A 16 -7.67 -3.83 -7.27
C HIS A 16 -6.80 -2.63 -7.64
N CYS A 17 -7.11 -1.49 -7.04
CA CYS A 17 -6.35 -0.25 -7.19
C CYS A 17 -4.87 -0.45 -6.83
N PRO A 18 -3.91 -0.03 -7.69
CA PRO A 18 -2.48 -0.32 -7.51
C PRO A 18 -1.76 0.67 -6.58
N TYR A 19 -2.47 1.54 -5.85
CA TYR A 19 -1.86 2.64 -5.10
C TYR A 19 -1.61 2.33 -3.62
N CYS A 20 -2.59 2.56 -2.74
CA CYS A 20 -2.40 2.38 -1.29
C CYS A 20 -2.82 0.98 -0.83
N ALA A 21 -2.44 0.64 0.41
CA ALA A 21 -2.73 -0.66 1.03
C ALA A 21 -4.23 -0.97 1.21
N LEU A 22 -5.12 0.02 1.02
CA LEU A 22 -6.56 -0.20 1.08
C LEU A 22 -7.08 -1.08 -0.08
N GLN A 23 -6.32 -1.15 -1.18
CA GLN A 23 -6.59 -2.01 -2.34
C GLN A 23 -8.06 -2.01 -2.77
N CYS A 24 -8.62 -0.82 -2.97
CA CYS A 24 -10.02 -0.66 -3.36
C CYS A 24 -10.33 -1.47 -4.62
N ALA A 25 -11.47 -2.18 -4.61
CA ALA A 25 -11.87 -3.00 -5.74
C ALA A 25 -12.37 -2.15 -6.90
N MET A 26 -11.97 -2.50 -8.12
CA MET A 26 -12.35 -1.82 -9.34
C MET A 26 -12.49 -2.78 -10.52
N THR A 27 -13.10 -2.33 -11.61
CA THR A 27 -13.12 -3.00 -12.91
C THR A 27 -12.41 -2.11 -13.91
N VAL A 28 -11.52 -2.70 -14.71
CA VAL A 28 -10.85 -2.02 -15.82
C VAL A 28 -11.47 -2.50 -17.13
N THR A 29 -12.02 -1.58 -17.91
CA THR A 29 -12.66 -1.85 -19.21
C THR A 29 -11.79 -1.27 -20.31
N GLY A 30 -11.23 -2.12 -21.18
CA GLY A 30 -10.44 -1.68 -22.33
C GLY A 30 -11.34 -1.08 -23.42
N SER A 31 -10.86 -0.04 -24.11
CA SER A 31 -11.57 0.63 -25.21
C SER A 31 -11.25 0.03 -26.60
N GLY A 32 -10.60 -1.13 -26.66
CA GLY A 32 -10.25 -1.84 -27.89
C GLY A 32 -10.31 -3.35 -27.69
N GLY A 33 -10.40 -4.12 -28.79
CA GLY A 33 -10.35 -5.58 -28.75
C GLY A 33 -9.15 -6.09 -27.96
N HIS A 34 -9.27 -7.30 -27.39
CA HIS A 34 -8.22 -7.91 -26.57
C HIS A 34 -6.86 -7.74 -27.31
N HIS A 35 -5.89 -7.08 -26.66
CA HIS A 35 -4.49 -6.91 -27.10
C HIS A 35 -4.07 -5.63 -27.87
N THR A 36 -4.89 -4.59 -28.04
CA THR A 36 -4.37 -3.32 -28.58
C THR A 36 -3.77 -2.42 -27.49
N HIS A 37 -2.46 -2.18 -27.53
CA HIS A 37 -1.75 -1.22 -26.66
C HIS A 37 -2.21 0.24 -26.82
N ASP A 38 -2.98 0.53 -27.88
CA ASP A 38 -3.43 1.87 -28.26
C ASP A 38 -4.83 2.22 -27.70
N GLY A 39 -5.52 1.26 -27.08
CA GLY A 39 -6.84 1.47 -26.48
C GLY A 39 -6.74 2.14 -25.12
N GLY A 40 -7.53 3.19 -24.89
CA GLY A 40 -7.76 3.71 -23.54
C GLY A 40 -8.36 2.64 -22.61
N ALA A 41 -8.35 2.89 -21.30
CA ALA A 41 -9.09 2.07 -20.36
C ALA A 41 -9.89 2.96 -19.42
N THR A 42 -11.12 2.53 -19.11
CA THR A 42 -11.98 3.19 -18.14
C THR A 42 -12.04 2.37 -16.85
N ILE A 43 -12.26 3.08 -15.74
CA ILE A 43 -12.30 2.48 -14.40
C ILE A 43 -13.68 2.68 -13.82
N THR A 44 -14.25 1.61 -13.28
CA THR A 44 -15.45 1.65 -12.43
C THR A 44 -15.12 1.05 -11.06
N GLY A 45 -15.63 1.66 -10.00
CA GLY A 45 -15.51 1.10 -8.65
C GLY A 45 -16.41 -0.13 -8.49
N ARG A 46 -15.91 -1.16 -7.83
CA ARG A 46 -16.70 -2.34 -7.45
C ARG A 46 -17.08 -2.28 -5.98
N ASP A 47 -18.23 -2.86 -5.66
CA ASP A 47 -18.60 -3.07 -4.27
C ASP A 47 -17.64 -4.08 -3.61
N PHE A 48 -17.07 -3.66 -2.49
CA PHE A 48 -16.06 -4.39 -1.73
C PHE A 48 -15.88 -3.74 -0.35
N PRO A 49 -15.56 -4.50 0.72
CA PRO A 49 -15.52 -3.99 2.09
C PRO A 49 -14.69 -2.71 2.28
N THR A 50 -13.59 -2.56 1.53
CA THR A 50 -12.66 -1.44 1.72
C THR A 50 -13.10 -0.13 1.07
N ASN A 51 -14.06 -0.16 0.14
CA ASN A 51 -14.38 1.03 -0.65
C ASN A 51 -15.86 1.20 -1.04
N ARG A 52 -16.69 0.16 -0.95
CA ARG A 52 -18.15 0.18 -1.21
C ARG A 52 -18.51 0.85 -2.54
N GLY A 53 -17.78 0.50 -3.60
CA GLY A 53 -17.93 1.10 -4.94
C GLY A 53 -17.28 2.48 -5.12
N GLY A 54 -16.87 3.16 -4.03
CA GLY A 54 -16.15 4.43 -4.11
C GLY A 54 -14.68 4.25 -4.46
N LEU A 55 -14.08 5.23 -5.12
CA LEU A 55 -12.62 5.34 -5.29
C LEU A 55 -12.19 6.78 -4.98
N CYS A 56 -10.93 6.98 -4.58
CA CYS A 56 -10.35 8.32 -4.53
C CYS A 56 -9.86 8.73 -5.94
N ARG A 57 -9.45 10.01 -6.10
CA ARG A 57 -8.92 10.52 -7.38
C ARG A 57 -7.88 9.59 -8.00
N LYS A 58 -6.92 9.11 -7.20
CA LYS A 58 -5.88 8.17 -7.66
C LYS A 58 -6.47 6.91 -8.29
N GLY A 59 -7.49 6.33 -7.66
CA GLY A 59 -8.16 5.13 -8.18
C GLY A 59 -8.89 5.39 -9.49
N TRP A 60 -9.65 6.50 -9.57
CA TRP A 60 -10.38 6.86 -10.80
C TRP A 60 -9.46 7.15 -12.00
N SER A 61 -8.27 7.70 -11.76
CA SER A 61 -7.30 8.05 -12.79
C SER A 61 -6.23 6.96 -13.05
N ALA A 62 -6.32 5.78 -12.41
CA ALA A 62 -5.22 4.80 -12.43
C ALA A 62 -4.84 4.32 -13.84
N ALA A 63 -5.80 4.32 -14.78
CA ALA A 63 -5.60 3.90 -16.16
C ALA A 63 -4.86 4.94 -17.02
N GLU A 64 -4.81 6.20 -16.60
CA GLU A 64 -4.18 7.28 -17.39
C GLU A 64 -2.69 7.04 -17.60
N LEU A 65 -2.00 6.45 -16.62
CA LEU A 65 -0.58 6.12 -16.71
C LEU A 65 -0.26 5.03 -17.74
N LEU A 66 -1.24 4.22 -18.15
CA LEU A 66 -1.01 3.13 -19.10
C LEU A 66 -0.62 3.66 -20.49
N LYS A 67 -1.07 4.88 -20.84
CA LYS A 67 -0.85 5.53 -22.14
C LYS A 67 0.02 6.79 -22.05
N HIS A 68 0.70 7.02 -20.93
CA HIS A 68 1.54 8.19 -20.79
C HIS A 68 2.70 8.14 -21.81
N PRO A 69 2.99 9.22 -22.56
CA PRO A 69 4.01 9.22 -23.60
C PRO A 69 5.41 8.87 -23.06
N ASP A 70 5.73 9.25 -21.82
CA ASP A 70 7.02 8.95 -21.19
C ASP A 70 7.12 7.51 -20.64
N ARG A 71 6.13 6.64 -20.90
CA ARG A 71 6.18 5.25 -20.43
C ARG A 71 7.32 4.52 -21.15
N LEU A 72 8.27 4.01 -20.38
CA LEU A 72 9.37 3.20 -20.93
C LEU A 72 8.84 1.90 -21.55
N THR A 73 9.15 1.69 -22.83
CA THR A 73 8.76 0.51 -23.62
C THR A 73 9.95 -0.37 -24.01
N ALA A 74 11.16 0.15 -23.89
CA ALA A 74 12.41 -0.56 -24.15
C ALA A 74 13.43 -0.36 -23.01
N PRO A 75 14.38 -1.30 -22.83
CA PRO A 75 15.53 -1.10 -21.96
C PRO A 75 16.38 0.09 -22.42
N LEU A 76 16.95 0.83 -21.47
CA LEU A 76 17.85 1.95 -21.75
C LEU A 76 19.24 1.69 -21.15
N LEU A 77 20.29 1.87 -21.95
CA LEU A 77 21.69 1.83 -21.50
C LEU A 77 22.30 3.23 -21.52
N ARG A 78 23.13 3.52 -20.52
CA ARG A 78 23.90 4.77 -20.47
C ARG A 78 25.19 4.61 -21.24
N GLY A 79 25.40 5.45 -22.26
CA GLY A 79 26.64 5.53 -23.02
C GLY A 79 27.76 6.22 -22.24
N GLU A 80 28.98 6.20 -22.79
CA GLU A 80 30.15 6.87 -22.21
C GLU A 80 29.97 8.39 -22.11
N ASP A 81 29.15 8.96 -23.01
CA ASP A 81 28.72 10.36 -23.00
C ASP A 81 27.67 10.67 -21.93
N GLY A 82 27.28 9.68 -21.12
CA GLY A 82 26.29 9.81 -20.08
C GLY A 82 24.84 9.80 -20.58
N VAL A 83 24.57 9.62 -21.87
CA VAL A 83 23.22 9.68 -22.44
C VAL A 83 22.58 8.29 -22.46
N LEU A 84 21.29 8.22 -22.09
CA LEU A 84 20.50 6.98 -22.15
C LEU A 84 20.01 6.72 -23.58
N ARG A 85 20.17 5.49 -24.07
CA ARG A 85 19.72 5.04 -25.39
C ARG A 85 19.06 3.67 -25.31
N GLU A 86 18.08 3.43 -26.18
CA GLU A 86 17.43 2.12 -26.28
C GLU A 86 18.42 1.02 -26.66
N ALA A 87 18.19 -0.17 -26.11
CA ALA A 87 18.99 -1.36 -26.35
C ALA A 87 18.12 -2.62 -26.41
N ALA A 88 18.60 -3.66 -27.09
CA ALA A 88 17.92 -4.93 -27.14
C ALA A 88 17.95 -5.63 -25.77
N TRP A 89 16.86 -6.32 -25.43
CA TRP A 89 16.73 -7.04 -24.15
C TRP A 89 17.87 -8.02 -23.90
N ASP A 90 18.25 -8.81 -24.90
CA ASP A 90 19.31 -9.81 -24.77
C ASP A 90 20.66 -9.18 -24.44
N ASP A 91 20.97 -8.01 -25.01
CA ASP A 91 22.22 -7.30 -24.77
C ASP A 91 22.27 -6.74 -23.35
N VAL A 92 21.17 -6.15 -22.88
CA VAL A 92 21.06 -5.62 -21.51
C VAL A 92 21.14 -6.74 -20.49
N LEU A 93 20.43 -7.86 -20.71
CA LEU A 93 20.43 -8.99 -19.77
C LEU A 93 21.80 -9.68 -19.70
N ARG A 94 22.51 -9.79 -20.83
CA ARG A 94 23.88 -10.30 -20.89
C ARG A 94 24.82 -9.40 -20.11
N LEU A 95 24.78 -8.09 -20.35
CA LEU A 95 25.59 -7.11 -19.64
C LEU A 95 25.35 -7.15 -18.11
N ILE A 96 24.09 -7.16 -17.67
CA ILE A 96 23.75 -7.25 -16.24
C ILE A 96 24.31 -8.53 -15.63
N SER A 97 24.12 -9.67 -16.31
CA SER A 97 24.56 -10.97 -15.83
C SER A 97 26.09 -11.07 -15.72
N GLU A 98 26.82 -10.56 -16.71
CA GLU A 98 28.29 -10.49 -16.69
C GLU A 98 28.77 -9.61 -15.54
N ARG A 99 28.25 -8.39 -15.40
CA ARG A 99 28.64 -7.47 -14.33
C ARG A 99 28.38 -8.04 -12.95
N VAL A 100 27.20 -8.63 -12.73
CA VAL A 100 26.88 -9.31 -11.46
C VAL A 100 27.89 -10.41 -11.17
N ARG A 101 28.21 -11.27 -12.14
CA ARG A 101 29.17 -12.37 -11.94
C ARG A 101 30.58 -11.87 -11.64
N THR A 102 31.05 -10.87 -12.38
CA THR A 102 32.37 -10.26 -12.15
C THR A 102 32.45 -9.63 -10.76
N THR A 103 31.48 -8.79 -10.38
CA THR A 103 31.46 -8.15 -9.06
C THR A 103 31.42 -9.18 -7.94
N GLN A 104 30.65 -10.27 -8.08
CA GLN A 104 30.62 -11.33 -7.09
C GLN A 104 31.90 -12.16 -7.03
N ALA A 105 32.60 -12.36 -8.16
CA ALA A 105 33.89 -13.03 -8.17
C ALA A 105 34.97 -12.20 -7.44
N GLU A 106 34.92 -10.87 -7.57
CA GLU A 106 35.88 -9.95 -6.97
C GLU A 106 35.58 -9.61 -5.50
N HIS A 107 34.31 -9.54 -5.13
CA HIS A 107 33.87 -8.98 -3.84
C HIS A 107 32.90 -9.88 -3.05
N GLY A 108 32.63 -11.09 -3.54
CA GLY A 108 31.73 -12.06 -2.91
C GLY A 108 30.24 -11.79 -3.18
N PRO A 109 29.34 -12.71 -2.79
CA PRO A 109 27.92 -12.64 -3.17
C PRO A 109 27.18 -11.39 -2.70
N ASP A 110 27.56 -10.86 -1.53
CA ASP A 110 26.93 -9.69 -0.88
C ASP A 110 27.35 -8.33 -1.44
N SER A 111 28.21 -8.32 -2.47
CA SER A 111 28.54 -7.12 -3.25
C SER A 111 27.40 -6.67 -4.17
N VAL A 112 26.39 -7.51 -4.37
CA VAL A 112 25.20 -7.22 -5.17
C VAL A 112 23.98 -7.19 -4.26
N ALA A 113 23.15 -6.16 -4.40
CA ALA A 113 21.95 -5.99 -3.59
C ALA A 113 20.69 -5.88 -4.46
N VAL A 114 19.55 -6.24 -3.88
CA VAL A 114 18.23 -6.15 -4.49
C VAL A 114 17.34 -5.24 -3.65
N PHE A 115 16.75 -4.23 -4.29
CA PHE A 115 15.79 -3.34 -3.64
C PHE A 115 14.42 -3.45 -4.32
N GLY A 116 13.48 -4.11 -3.65
CA GLY A 116 12.12 -4.32 -4.14
C GLY A 116 11.16 -3.18 -3.82
N GLY A 117 9.86 -3.42 -4.05
CA GLY A 117 8.81 -2.47 -3.71
C GLY A 117 7.51 -3.14 -3.26
N GLY A 118 6.81 -2.51 -2.33
CA GLY A 118 5.50 -2.94 -1.84
C GLY A 118 4.36 -2.85 -2.87
N GLY A 119 4.62 -2.30 -4.05
CA GLY A 119 3.69 -2.32 -5.19
C GLY A 119 3.79 -3.59 -6.05
N LEU A 120 4.70 -4.51 -5.72
CA LEU A 120 4.77 -5.82 -6.36
C LEU A 120 3.62 -6.70 -5.89
N THR A 121 3.19 -7.63 -6.76
CA THR A 121 2.31 -8.72 -6.32
C THR A 121 3.08 -9.68 -5.40
N ASN A 122 2.36 -10.49 -4.62
CA ASN A 122 2.97 -11.44 -3.70
C ASN A 122 3.88 -12.44 -4.42
N GLU A 123 3.49 -12.86 -5.63
CA GLU A 123 4.24 -13.79 -6.47
C GLU A 123 5.54 -13.14 -6.95
N LYS A 124 5.49 -11.87 -7.39
CA LYS A 124 6.68 -11.12 -7.80
C LYS A 124 7.61 -10.87 -6.62
N ALA A 125 7.08 -10.51 -5.45
CA ALA A 125 7.87 -10.33 -4.24
C ALA A 125 8.54 -11.64 -3.81
N TYR A 126 7.82 -12.76 -3.88
CA TYR A 126 8.35 -14.09 -3.58
C TYR A 126 9.45 -14.50 -4.58
N THR A 127 9.20 -14.34 -5.89
CA THR A 127 10.21 -14.60 -6.93
C THR A 127 11.43 -13.73 -6.75
N LEU A 128 11.29 -12.45 -6.42
CA LEU A 128 12.41 -11.55 -6.13
C LEU A 128 13.22 -12.05 -4.93
N GLY A 129 12.54 -12.52 -3.88
CA GLY A 129 13.16 -13.14 -2.71
C GLY A 129 13.94 -14.42 -3.03
N LYS A 130 13.39 -15.28 -3.89
CA LYS A 130 14.07 -16.48 -4.40
C LYS A 130 15.25 -16.12 -5.28
N PHE A 131 15.10 -15.15 -6.18
CA PHE A 131 16.17 -14.69 -7.06
C PHE A 131 17.37 -14.18 -6.25
N ALA A 132 17.14 -13.32 -5.26
CA ALA A 132 18.21 -12.81 -4.40
C ALA A 132 18.92 -13.93 -3.61
N ARG A 133 18.16 -14.84 -2.99
CA ARG A 133 18.73 -15.85 -2.10
C ARG A 133 19.32 -17.06 -2.81
N LEU A 134 18.74 -17.48 -3.94
CA LEU A 134 19.13 -18.70 -4.64
C LEU A 134 20.02 -18.43 -5.84
N ALA A 135 19.63 -17.47 -6.70
CA ALA A 135 20.39 -17.18 -7.92
C ALA A 135 21.58 -16.27 -7.63
N LEU A 136 21.36 -15.16 -6.93
CA LEU A 136 22.42 -14.22 -6.56
C LEU A 136 23.18 -14.66 -5.31
N ARG A 137 22.60 -15.53 -4.47
CA ARG A 137 23.18 -15.96 -3.19
C ARG A 137 23.56 -14.81 -2.26
N THR A 138 22.84 -13.69 -2.35
CA THR A 138 23.05 -12.53 -1.50
C THR A 138 22.07 -12.51 -0.32
N SER A 139 22.56 -12.04 0.83
CA SER A 139 21.75 -11.64 1.97
C SER A 139 21.15 -10.24 1.82
N ARG A 140 21.63 -9.44 0.86
CA ARG A 140 21.31 -8.02 0.65
C ARG A 140 20.05 -7.84 -0.18
N ILE A 141 18.91 -8.11 0.44
CA ILE A 141 17.59 -7.81 -0.11
C ILE A 141 16.76 -7.00 0.88
N ASP A 142 16.22 -5.88 0.43
CA ASP A 142 15.26 -5.08 1.18
C ASP A 142 14.23 -4.46 0.21
N TYR A 143 13.29 -3.66 0.73
CA TYR A 143 12.28 -2.97 -0.05
C TYR A 143 11.85 -1.68 0.64
N ASN A 144 11.11 -0.83 -0.07
CA ASN A 144 10.62 0.45 0.43
C ASN A 144 9.80 0.38 1.75
N GLY A 145 9.24 -0.78 2.11
CA GLY A 145 8.54 -0.96 3.38
C GLY A 145 9.44 -0.85 4.61
N ARG A 146 10.78 -0.92 4.46
CA ARG A 146 11.76 -0.57 5.51
C ARG A 146 11.48 0.82 6.09
N PHE A 147 11.14 1.78 5.24
CA PHE A 147 10.90 3.17 5.62
C PHE A 147 9.50 3.43 6.17
N CYS A 148 8.59 2.45 6.07
CA CYS A 148 7.18 2.64 6.37
C CYS A 148 6.72 1.77 7.54
N MET A 149 6.87 0.44 7.43
CA MET A 149 6.20 -0.51 8.32
C MET A 149 7.16 -1.32 9.20
N SER A 150 8.46 -1.03 9.19
CA SER A 150 9.45 -1.79 9.96
C SER A 150 9.23 -1.69 11.48
N SER A 151 8.90 -0.50 11.99
CA SER A 151 8.57 -0.30 13.41
C SER A 151 7.30 -1.04 13.82
N ALA A 152 6.27 -1.03 12.96
CA ALA A 152 5.02 -1.75 13.21
C ALA A 152 5.23 -3.27 13.23
N ALA A 153 6.00 -3.80 12.29
CA ALA A 153 6.39 -5.21 12.26
C ALA A 153 7.15 -5.63 13.53
N ALA A 154 8.13 -4.83 13.95
CA ALA A 154 8.90 -5.11 15.16
C ALA A 154 8.04 -5.06 16.44
N ALA A 155 7.16 -4.06 16.56
CA ALA A 155 6.28 -3.92 17.71
C ALA A 155 5.23 -5.05 17.77
N GLY A 156 4.58 -5.36 16.65
CA GLY A 156 3.58 -6.44 16.56
C GLY A 156 4.16 -7.80 16.94
N ASN A 157 5.35 -8.14 16.42
CA ASN A 157 6.02 -9.39 16.78
C ASN A 157 6.40 -9.45 18.27
N ARG A 158 6.88 -8.35 18.86
CA ARG A 158 7.24 -8.32 20.30
C ARG A 158 6.03 -8.41 21.22
N ALA A 159 4.92 -7.76 20.86
CA ALA A 159 3.73 -7.69 21.70
C ALA A 159 2.83 -8.92 21.54
N PHE A 160 2.70 -9.44 20.32
CA PHE A 160 1.66 -10.43 19.97
C PHE A 160 2.19 -11.64 19.19
N GLY A 161 3.46 -11.67 18.79
CA GLY A 161 4.02 -12.75 17.98
C GLY A 161 3.49 -12.81 16.54
N VAL A 162 2.81 -11.77 16.08
CA VAL A 162 2.22 -11.67 14.73
C VAL A 162 2.75 -10.42 14.02
N ASP A 163 3.03 -10.53 12.72
CA ASP A 163 3.47 -9.39 11.90
C ASP A 163 2.31 -8.40 11.67
N ARG A 164 2.64 -7.25 11.08
CA ARG A 164 1.73 -6.14 10.78
C ARG A 164 0.45 -6.58 10.05
N GLY A 165 -0.64 -5.91 10.40
CA GLY A 165 -1.95 -6.07 9.79
C GLY A 165 -3.01 -5.58 10.76
N LEU A 166 -4.23 -5.34 10.27
CA LEU A 166 -5.37 -5.25 11.18
C LEU A 166 -5.69 -6.66 11.65
N PRO A 167 -5.82 -6.91 12.96
CA PRO A 167 -6.21 -8.23 13.47
C PRO A 167 -7.72 -8.50 13.27
N PHE A 168 -8.44 -7.60 12.60
CA PHE A 168 -9.87 -7.67 12.32
C PHE A 168 -10.18 -7.07 10.93
N PRO A 169 -11.30 -7.47 10.30
CA PRO A 169 -11.82 -6.84 9.09
C PRO A 169 -12.04 -5.33 9.24
N LEU A 170 -11.71 -4.54 8.21
CA LEU A 170 -11.85 -3.08 8.25
C LEU A 170 -13.28 -2.62 8.58
N GLU A 171 -14.28 -3.39 8.14
CA GLU A 171 -15.70 -3.11 8.36
C GLU A 171 -16.12 -3.10 9.83
N ASP A 172 -15.37 -3.80 10.70
CA ASP A 172 -15.62 -3.86 12.14
C ASP A 172 -15.50 -2.48 12.80
N LEU A 173 -14.70 -1.57 12.22
CA LEU A 173 -14.63 -0.18 12.65
C LEU A 173 -16.00 0.53 12.59
N GLY A 174 -16.91 0.10 11.71
CA GLY A 174 -18.27 0.62 11.62
C GLY A 174 -19.14 0.30 12.86
N HIS A 175 -18.73 -0.67 13.66
CA HIS A 175 -19.42 -1.08 14.89
C HIS A 175 -18.82 -0.45 16.15
N ALA A 176 -17.64 0.16 16.06
CA ALA A 176 -16.96 0.77 17.20
C ALA A 176 -17.67 2.06 17.67
N SER A 177 -17.88 2.19 18.99
CA SER A 177 -18.40 3.41 19.61
C SER A 177 -17.33 4.52 19.67
N VAL A 178 -16.06 4.13 19.82
CA VAL A 178 -14.91 5.04 19.91
C VAL A 178 -13.82 4.54 18.96
N ILE A 179 -13.23 5.46 18.20
CA ILE A 179 -12.10 5.17 17.31
C ILE A 179 -10.99 6.19 17.58
N LEU A 180 -9.80 5.71 17.94
CA LEU A 180 -8.60 6.51 18.10
C LEU A 180 -7.69 6.36 16.87
N LEU A 181 -7.45 7.46 16.17
CA LEU A 181 -6.45 7.56 15.10
C LEU A 181 -5.20 8.25 15.63
N LEU A 182 -4.12 7.48 15.81
CA LEU A 182 -2.82 7.99 16.26
C LEU A 182 -1.91 8.28 15.06
N GLY A 183 -1.65 9.56 14.78
CA GLY A 183 -0.74 10.03 13.72
C GLY A 183 -1.21 9.76 12.28
N SER A 184 -2.43 9.26 12.07
CA SER A 184 -2.94 8.88 10.76
C SER A 184 -3.71 10.01 10.08
N ASN A 185 -3.31 10.36 8.85
CA ASN A 185 -4.07 11.25 7.97
C ASN A 185 -4.84 10.47 6.87
N ALA A 186 -5.68 9.53 7.29
CA ALA A 186 -6.41 8.63 6.39
C ALA A 186 -7.30 9.36 5.37
N ALA A 187 -7.83 10.55 5.70
CA ALA A 187 -8.66 11.33 4.80
C ALA A 187 -7.94 11.75 3.50
N ASP A 188 -6.63 11.96 3.54
CA ASP A 188 -5.82 12.28 2.35
C ASP A 188 -5.11 11.04 1.77
N THR A 189 -4.55 10.20 2.64
CA THR A 189 -3.69 9.10 2.21
C THR A 189 -4.49 7.89 1.73
N MET A 190 -5.65 7.62 2.36
CA MET A 190 -6.51 6.47 2.10
C MET A 190 -8.00 6.87 2.19
N PRO A 191 -8.50 7.80 1.35
CA PRO A 191 -9.80 8.46 1.61
C PRO A 191 -11.00 7.52 1.82
N PRO A 192 -11.15 6.37 1.13
CA PRO A 192 -12.27 5.46 1.40
C PRO A 192 -12.26 4.85 2.82
N PHE A 193 -11.11 4.84 3.52
CA PHE A 193 -11.01 4.45 4.93
C PHE A 193 -11.83 5.35 5.86
N VAL A 194 -12.22 6.56 5.44
CA VAL A 194 -13.08 7.44 6.24
C VAL A 194 -14.51 6.91 6.38
N GLN A 195 -14.98 6.09 5.42
CA GLN A 195 -16.35 5.57 5.42
C GLN A 195 -16.71 4.76 6.68
N PRO A 196 -15.91 3.78 7.13
CA PRO A 196 -16.21 3.05 8.37
C PRO A 196 -16.19 3.93 9.62
N LEU A 197 -15.52 5.09 9.62
CA LEU A 197 -15.45 6.00 10.78
C LEU A 197 -16.76 6.76 11.03
N ARG A 198 -17.74 6.68 10.11
CA ARG A 198 -18.93 7.53 10.10
C ARG A 198 -19.74 7.47 11.38
N ARG A 199 -19.92 6.27 11.97
CA ARG A 199 -20.73 6.06 13.17
C ARG A 199 -20.07 6.71 14.39
N ALA A 200 -18.85 6.28 14.73
CA ALA A 200 -18.08 6.87 15.83
C ALA A 200 -18.00 8.40 15.70
N ARG A 201 -17.82 8.92 14.48
CA ARG A 201 -17.83 10.37 14.22
C ARG A 201 -19.18 11.04 14.47
N ALA A 202 -20.30 10.40 14.11
CA ALA A 202 -21.64 10.94 14.37
C ALA A 202 -21.97 10.95 15.87
N ASP A 203 -21.48 9.95 16.59
CA ASP A 203 -21.71 9.77 18.02
C ASP A 203 -20.68 10.54 18.89
N GLY A 204 -19.79 11.34 18.28
CA GLY A 204 -18.76 12.11 18.99
C GLY A 204 -17.56 11.28 19.48
N GLY A 205 -17.50 10.00 19.16
CA GLY A 205 -16.45 9.05 19.56
C GLY A 205 -15.22 8.99 18.66
N LEU A 206 -15.04 9.90 17.69
CA LEU A 206 -13.81 9.95 16.88
C LEU A 206 -12.73 10.76 17.61
N ILE A 207 -11.61 10.13 17.93
CA ILE A 207 -10.44 10.79 18.52
C ILE A 207 -9.31 10.77 17.49
N VAL A 208 -8.77 11.94 17.16
CA VAL A 208 -7.62 12.07 16.26
C VAL A 208 -6.48 12.69 17.03
N VAL A 209 -5.35 11.99 17.11
CA VAL A 209 -4.09 12.51 17.66
C VAL A 209 -3.18 12.83 16.49
N ASP A 210 -3.03 14.09 16.15
CA ASP A 210 -2.21 14.54 15.03
C ASP A 210 -1.58 15.90 15.40
N PRO A 211 -0.24 16.06 15.34
CA PRO A 211 0.40 17.35 15.60
C PRO A 211 -0.05 18.45 14.62
N ARG A 212 -0.71 18.10 13.52
CA ARG A 212 -1.27 19.02 12.53
C ARG A 212 -2.80 18.96 12.51
N ARG A 213 -3.42 20.07 12.11
CA ARG A 213 -4.84 20.10 11.71
C ARG A 213 -5.02 19.57 10.29
N SER A 214 -4.79 18.27 10.12
CA SER A 214 -4.92 17.56 8.84
C SER A 214 -6.38 17.43 8.38
N ALA A 215 -6.61 16.97 7.14
CA ALA A 215 -7.96 16.67 6.66
C ALA A 215 -8.67 15.63 7.54
N THR A 216 -7.91 14.71 8.15
CA THR A 216 -8.44 13.73 9.11
C THR A 216 -8.80 14.38 10.45
N ALA A 217 -7.94 15.27 10.98
CA ALA A 217 -8.25 16.03 12.19
C ALA A 217 -9.52 16.87 12.04
N ARG A 218 -9.75 17.49 10.87
CA ARG A 218 -10.97 18.26 10.59
C ARG A 218 -12.26 17.42 10.67
N LEU A 219 -12.17 16.09 10.63
CA LEU A 219 -13.34 15.23 10.80
C LEU A 219 -13.94 15.32 12.21
N THR A 220 -13.16 15.72 13.23
CA THR A 220 -13.62 15.85 14.62
C THR A 220 -14.26 17.20 14.92
N GLU A 221 -14.17 18.16 14.00
CA GLU A 221 -14.80 19.48 14.15
C GLU A 221 -16.33 19.38 14.28
N GLN A 222 -16.96 20.47 14.74
CA GLN A 222 -18.42 20.55 14.92
C GLN A 222 -18.97 19.53 15.93
N GLY A 223 -18.22 19.23 16.98
CA GLY A 223 -18.62 18.29 18.04
C GLY A 223 -18.60 16.82 17.61
N ARG A 224 -17.94 16.50 16.50
CA ARG A 224 -17.89 15.15 15.91
C ARG A 224 -16.72 14.31 16.42
N GLY A 225 -16.09 14.74 17.50
CA GLY A 225 -14.93 14.09 18.08
C GLY A 225 -14.00 15.02 18.84
N VAL A 226 -12.79 14.51 19.12
CA VAL A 226 -11.70 15.24 19.77
C VAL A 226 -10.46 15.22 18.89
N HIS A 227 -9.89 16.39 18.58
CA HIS A 227 -8.56 16.50 18.01
C HIS A 227 -7.55 16.85 19.12
N LEU A 228 -6.61 15.95 19.36
CA LEU A 228 -5.47 16.18 20.25
C LEU A 228 -4.24 16.52 19.40
N GLN A 229 -3.61 17.65 19.68
CA GLN A 229 -2.49 18.18 18.90
C GLN A 229 -1.20 18.14 19.73
N PRO A 230 -0.53 16.98 19.87
CA PRO A 230 0.71 16.88 20.64
C PRO A 230 1.88 17.55 19.92
N THR A 231 2.95 17.82 20.66
CA THR A 231 4.26 18.14 20.06
C THR A 231 4.79 16.90 19.33
N PRO A 232 5.32 17.02 18.09
CA PRO A 232 5.91 15.88 17.40
C PRO A 232 6.96 15.14 18.27
N GLY A 233 6.85 13.81 18.34
CA GLY A 233 7.71 12.98 19.17
C GLY A 233 7.25 12.77 20.62
N THR A 234 6.09 13.32 21.04
CA THR A 234 5.53 13.12 22.39
C THR A 234 4.30 12.22 22.40
N ASP A 235 4.10 11.43 21.36
CA ASP A 235 3.03 10.42 21.26
C ASP A 235 3.20 9.30 22.30
N LEU A 236 4.43 8.85 22.56
CA LEU A 236 4.70 7.88 23.63
C LEU A 236 4.27 8.43 25.01
N THR A 237 4.58 9.69 25.31
CA THR A 237 4.17 10.32 26.57
C THR A 237 2.66 10.37 26.71
N LEU A 238 1.94 10.70 25.62
CA LEU A 238 0.48 10.67 25.59
C LEU A 238 -0.06 9.26 25.89
N LEU A 239 0.48 8.22 25.24
CA LEU A 239 0.05 6.85 25.45
C LEU A 239 0.32 6.36 26.89
N LEU A 240 1.48 6.70 27.45
CA LEU A 240 1.80 6.40 28.84
C LEU A 240 0.88 7.13 29.83
N GLY A 241 0.50 8.37 29.53
CA GLY A 241 -0.50 9.11 30.31
C GLY A 241 -1.88 8.45 30.30
N LEU A 242 -2.35 8.01 29.12
CA LEU A 242 -3.61 7.27 29.00
C LEU A 242 -3.57 5.95 29.78
N ALA A 243 -2.47 5.20 29.68
CA ALA A 243 -2.28 3.96 30.44
C ALA A 243 -2.29 4.22 31.96
N HIS A 244 -1.63 5.30 32.41
CA HIS A 244 -1.64 5.69 33.82
C HIS A 244 -3.06 5.95 34.34
N VAL A 245 -3.87 6.71 33.60
CA VAL A 245 -5.27 6.99 33.97
C VAL A 245 -6.06 5.70 34.11
N VAL A 246 -5.96 4.78 33.13
CA VAL A 246 -6.67 3.50 33.15
C VAL A 246 -6.33 2.69 34.41
N VAL A 247 -5.05 2.65 34.81
CA VAL A 247 -4.61 1.92 36.01
C VAL A 247 -4.99 2.64 37.29
N ALA A 248 -4.73 3.93 37.39
CA ALA A 248 -4.94 4.73 38.61
C ALA A 248 -6.42 4.84 38.98
N GLU A 249 -7.31 4.89 37.98
CA GLU A 249 -8.76 4.96 38.17
C GLU A 249 -9.44 3.58 38.24
N GLY A 250 -8.67 2.48 38.14
CA GLY A 250 -9.23 1.13 38.21
C GLY A 250 -10.14 0.77 37.03
N LEU A 251 -9.88 1.32 35.85
CA LEU A 251 -10.66 1.12 34.62
C LEU A 251 -10.18 -0.06 33.77
N ALA A 252 -9.09 -0.72 34.19
CA ALA A 252 -8.61 -1.93 33.53
C ALA A 252 -9.67 -3.05 33.62
N ALA A 253 -9.83 -3.82 32.54
CA ALA A 253 -10.67 -5.01 32.58
C ALA A 253 -10.13 -5.97 33.64
N ALA A 254 -11.04 -6.57 34.42
CA ALA A 254 -10.67 -7.67 35.30
C ALA A 254 -10.06 -8.81 34.46
N PRO A 255 -8.99 -9.47 34.95
CA PRO A 255 -8.38 -10.60 34.25
C PRO A 255 -9.34 -11.77 34.06
#